data_AF-A0A7S3BQC1-F1
#
_entry.id   AF-A0A7S3BQC1-F1
#
_cell.length_a   1.000
_cell.length_b   1.000
_cell.length_c   1.000
_cell.angle_alpha   90.00
_cell.angle_beta   90.00
_cell.angle_gamma   90.00
#
_symmetry.space_group_name_H-M   'P 1'
#
loop_
_entity.id
_entity.type
_entity.pdbx_description
1 polymer ?
#
loop_
_entity_poly.entity_id
_entity_poly.type
_entity_poly.pdbx_seq_one_letter_code
_entity_poly.pdbx_strand_id
1 'polypeptide(L)'
;QILKMAESNAAHANDLSAECIQFSVDANDLEARWHQLAGSGHISSRWWREISERHSERHRHYHTLSHLAELFSFLDSPYGAEIAPSRRPLVEYAIFFHDIIYDPRSRTNEEDSAKLFRQYAAEAALPTEASQTVR
;
A
#
# COMPACT_ATOMS: atom_id res chain seq x y z
N GLN A 1 16.31 8.76 11.84
CA GLN A 1 17.48 8.25 11.11
C GLN A 1 17.33 6.74 10.77
N ILE A 2 16.12 6.29 10.39
CA ILE A 2 15.83 4.86 10.13
C ILE A 2 15.72 4.64 8.60
N LEU A 3 16.73 5.10 7.85
CA LEU A 3 16.72 5.04 6.37
C LEU A 3 18.14 4.94 5.79
N LYS A 4 19.07 4.27 6.49
CA LYS A 4 20.46 4.10 6.02
C LYS A 4 21.07 2.71 6.22
N MET A 5 20.26 1.65 6.30
CA MET A 5 20.78 0.28 6.45
C MET A 5 20.36 -0.69 5.33
N ALA A 6 19.70 -0.23 4.26
CA ALA A 6 19.30 -1.08 3.14
C ALA A 6 20.31 -1.17 1.99
N GLU A 7 21.52 -0.62 2.15
CA GLU A 7 22.59 -0.69 1.14
C GLU A 7 23.82 -1.43 1.67
N SER A 8 23.68 -2.71 2.03
CA SER A 8 24.81 -3.64 2.04
C SER A 8 24.34 -5.09 2.18
N ASN A 9 24.23 -5.80 1.05
CA ASN A 9 24.64 -7.21 0.90
C ASN A 9 24.12 -7.79 -0.43
N ALA A 10 24.72 -7.33 -1.52
CA ALA A 10 24.75 -8.08 -2.77
C ALA A 10 26.00 -8.96 -2.78
N ALA A 11 26.00 -10.05 -2.00
CA ALA A 11 26.91 -11.19 -2.16
C ALA A 11 26.62 -12.24 -1.07
N HIS A 12 25.80 -13.23 -1.39
CA HIS A 12 25.94 -14.64 -1.01
C HIS A 12 24.62 -15.36 -1.33
N ALA A 13 24.43 -15.66 -2.61
CA ALA A 13 23.50 -16.71 -3.01
C ALA A 13 24.24 -18.04 -2.87
N ASN A 14 23.92 -18.81 -1.83
CA ASN A 14 23.79 -20.26 -1.97
C ASN A 14 23.17 -20.89 -0.71
N ASP A 15 22.13 -21.68 -0.97
CA ASP A 15 21.72 -22.84 -0.20
C ASP A 15 21.19 -22.63 1.23
N LEU A 16 19.87 -22.44 1.34
CA LEU A 16 19.04 -23.15 2.31
C LEU A 16 17.63 -23.33 1.72
N SER A 17 17.27 -24.59 1.45
CA SER A 17 15.93 -25.02 1.09
C SER A 17 15.11 -25.29 2.36
N ALA A 18 13.95 -24.63 2.48
CA ALA A 18 12.68 -25.16 2.99
C ALA A 18 11.72 -24.00 3.32
N GLU A 19 10.61 -23.94 2.55
CA GLU A 19 9.43 -23.07 2.76
C GLU A 19 9.61 -21.56 2.55
N CYS A 20 10.10 -21.17 1.37
CA CYS A 20 9.81 -19.83 0.87
C CYS A 20 8.36 -19.83 0.37
N ILE A 21 7.45 -19.34 1.18
CA ILE A 21 6.06 -19.10 0.80
C ILE A 21 6.07 -18.18 -0.43
N GLN A 22 5.87 -18.76 -1.62
CA GLN A 22 5.54 -18.01 -2.84
C GLN A 22 4.10 -17.52 -2.69
N PHE A 23 3.91 -16.42 -1.97
CA PHE A 23 2.66 -15.67 -2.02
C PHE A 23 2.70 -14.81 -3.29
N SER A 24 2.27 -15.38 -4.40
CA SER A 24 1.90 -14.59 -5.57
C SER A 24 0.57 -13.92 -5.23
N VAL A 25 0.62 -12.73 -4.65
CA VAL A 25 -0.57 -11.87 -4.58
C VAL A 25 -0.72 -11.26 -5.97
N ASP A 26 -1.61 -11.84 -6.77
CA ASP A 26 -1.86 -11.37 -8.13
C ASP A 26 -2.55 -10.00 -8.05
N ALA A 27 -2.39 -9.13 -9.06
CA ALA A 27 -3.01 -7.81 -9.06
C ALA A 27 -4.55 -7.83 -8.91
N ASN A 28 -5.19 -8.96 -9.27
CA ASN A 28 -6.62 -9.20 -9.04
C ASN A 28 -6.99 -9.28 -7.55
N ASP A 29 -6.05 -9.66 -6.68
CA ASP A 29 -6.27 -9.75 -5.23
C ASP A 29 -6.31 -8.37 -4.57
N LEU A 30 -5.64 -7.37 -5.16
CA LEU A 30 -5.63 -6.01 -4.64
C LEU A 30 -6.99 -5.32 -4.81
N GLU A 31 -7.68 -5.55 -5.93
CA GLU A 31 -9.05 -5.05 -6.15
C GLU A 31 -10.03 -5.65 -5.14
N ALA A 32 -9.97 -6.98 -4.99
CA ALA A 32 -10.81 -7.69 -4.04
C ALA A 32 -10.57 -7.21 -2.60
N ARG A 33 -9.30 -7.06 -2.21
CA ARG A 33 -8.92 -6.52 -0.90
C ARG A 33 -9.43 -5.09 -0.70
N TRP A 34 -9.27 -4.23 -1.70
CA TRP A 34 -9.82 -2.88 -1.64
C TRP A 34 -11.33 -2.90 -1.42
N HIS A 35 -12.07 -3.75 -2.13
CA HIS A 35 -13.52 -3.85 -1.95
C HIS A 35 -13.93 -4.46 -0.60
N GLN A 36 -13.11 -5.33 -0.01
CA GLN A 36 -13.33 -5.81 1.35
C GLN A 36 -13.13 -4.71 2.39
N LEU A 37 -12.12 -3.84 2.19
CA LEU A 37 -11.78 -2.73 3.07
C LEU A 37 -12.76 -1.55 2.94
N ALA A 38 -13.03 -1.12 1.71
CA ALA A 38 -13.77 0.10 1.36
C ALA A 38 -15.25 -0.14 1.00
N GLY A 39 -15.70 -1.40 1.00
CA GLY A 39 -17.02 -1.80 0.51
C GLY A 39 -17.10 -1.90 -1.02
N SER A 40 -18.29 -2.20 -1.55
CA SER A 40 -18.52 -2.49 -2.98
C SER A 40 -19.38 -1.44 -3.72
N GLY A 41 -19.48 -0.22 -3.17
CA GLY A 41 -20.26 0.87 -3.77
C GLY A 41 -19.53 1.64 -4.86
N HIS A 42 -20.25 2.53 -5.56
CA HIS A 42 -19.69 3.39 -6.61
C HIS A 42 -18.44 4.18 -6.17
N ILE A 43 -18.44 4.69 -4.92
CA ILE A 43 -17.29 5.40 -4.35
C ILE A 43 -16.07 4.47 -4.32
N SER A 44 -16.22 3.26 -3.79
CA SER A 44 -15.14 2.27 -3.74
C SER A 44 -14.61 1.93 -5.13
N SER A 45 -15.48 1.65 -6.11
CA SER A 45 -15.05 1.34 -7.49
C SER A 45 -14.35 2.50 -8.19
N ARG A 46 -14.79 3.74 -7.95
CA ARG A 46 -14.10 4.94 -8.46
C ARG A 46 -12.68 5.04 -7.89
N TRP A 47 -12.54 4.87 -6.58
CA TRP A 47 -11.25 5.00 -5.91
C TRP A 47 -10.30 3.85 -6.22
N TRP A 48 -10.81 2.63 -6.44
CA TRP A 48 -10.00 1.55 -6.99
C TRP A 48 -9.39 1.92 -8.35
N ARG A 49 -10.19 2.51 -9.24
CA ARG A 49 -9.70 2.97 -10.55
C ARG A 49 -8.60 4.01 -10.40
N GLU A 50 -8.78 5.00 -9.53
CA GLU A 50 -7.76 6.02 -9.25
C GLU A 50 -6.44 5.40 -8.73
N ILE A 51 -6.53 4.50 -7.73
CA ILE A 51 -5.38 3.80 -7.15
C ILE A 51 -4.65 2.98 -8.23
N SER A 52 -5.39 2.14 -8.94
CA SER A 52 -4.82 1.25 -9.96
C SER A 52 -4.20 2.01 -11.13
N GLU A 53 -4.81 3.09 -11.61
CA GLU A 53 -4.27 3.92 -12.69
C GLU A 53 -2.97 4.60 -12.26
N ARG A 54 -2.92 5.20 -11.05
CA ARG A 54 -1.73 5.88 -10.54
C ARG A 54 -0.56 4.93 -10.33
N HIS A 55 -0.79 3.78 -9.72
CA HIS A 55 0.25 2.76 -9.52
C HIS A 55 0.63 2.01 -10.82
N SER A 56 -0.08 2.25 -11.92
CA SER A 56 0.24 1.70 -13.25
C SER A 56 0.84 2.74 -14.20
N GLU A 57 1.15 3.95 -13.72
CA GLU A 57 1.79 4.99 -14.53
C GLU A 57 3.12 4.50 -15.11
N ARG A 58 3.30 4.61 -16.43
CA ARG A 58 4.44 4.02 -17.16
C ARG A 58 5.84 4.43 -16.69
N HIS A 59 5.95 5.55 -15.98
CA HIS A 59 7.23 6.08 -15.51
C HIS A 59 7.60 5.57 -14.10
N ARG A 60 6.75 4.77 -13.46
CA ARG A 60 7.00 4.16 -12.14
C ARG A 60 7.68 2.81 -12.31
N HIS A 61 8.81 2.65 -11.65
CA HIS A 61 9.54 1.37 -11.62
C HIS A 61 9.35 0.61 -10.31
N TYR A 62 9.23 1.33 -9.18
CA TYR A 62 9.15 0.72 -7.85
C TYR A 62 7.74 0.82 -7.24
N HIS A 63 7.19 2.03 -7.08
CA HIS A 63 5.87 2.27 -6.44
C HIS A 63 4.68 1.88 -7.33
N THR A 64 4.62 0.61 -7.70
CA THR A 64 3.64 0.00 -8.61
C THR A 64 2.66 -0.89 -7.86
N LEU A 65 1.67 -1.44 -8.56
CA LEU A 65 0.75 -2.45 -8.00
C LEU A 65 1.50 -3.68 -7.45
N SER A 66 2.60 -4.09 -8.10
CA SER A 66 3.42 -5.21 -7.59
C SER A 66 4.04 -4.88 -6.23
N HIS A 67 4.46 -3.64 -6.01
CA HIS A 67 4.98 -3.22 -4.71
C HIS A 67 3.90 -3.17 -3.63
N LEU A 68 2.67 -2.75 -3.97
CA LEU A 68 1.56 -2.85 -3.03
C LEU A 68 1.29 -4.30 -2.62
N ALA A 69 1.31 -5.23 -3.57
CA ALA A 69 1.16 -6.67 -3.33
C ALA A 69 2.25 -7.22 -2.39
N GLU A 70 3.50 -6.78 -2.53
CA GLU A 70 4.59 -7.10 -1.59
C GLU A 70 4.28 -6.58 -0.18
N LEU A 71 3.87 -5.32 -0.03
CA LEU A 71 3.51 -4.73 1.26
C LEU A 71 2.35 -5.47 1.95
N PHE A 72 1.33 -5.86 1.18
CA PHE A 72 0.24 -6.69 1.72
C PHE A 72 0.70 -8.09 2.12
N SER A 73 1.64 -8.68 1.38
CA SER A 73 2.25 -9.96 1.77
C SER A 73 3.00 -9.85 3.10
N PHE A 74 3.70 -8.73 3.34
CA PHE A 74 4.29 -8.45 4.66
C PHE A 74 3.23 -8.26 5.74
N LEU A 75 2.14 -7.53 5.46
CA LEU A 75 1.03 -7.34 6.40
C LEU A 75 0.32 -8.65 6.77
N ASP A 76 0.24 -9.60 5.84
CA ASP A 76 -0.38 -10.91 6.07
C ASP A 76 0.58 -11.94 6.68
N SER A 77 1.88 -11.66 6.67
CA SER A 77 2.90 -12.48 7.33
C SER A 77 2.82 -12.40 8.87
N PRO A 78 3.54 -13.27 9.60
CA PRO A 78 3.63 -13.20 11.06
C PRO A 78 4.08 -11.83 11.60
N TYR A 79 4.84 -11.05 10.82
CA TYR A 79 5.26 -9.70 11.22
C TYR A 79 4.08 -8.72 11.31
N GLY A 80 3.07 -8.87 10.46
CA GLY A 80 1.86 -8.07 10.51
C GLY A 80 0.87 -8.52 11.59
N ALA A 81 1.05 -9.71 12.16
CA ALA A 81 0.17 -10.24 13.21
C ALA A 81 0.24 -9.44 14.53
N GLU A 82 1.30 -8.67 14.74
CA GLU A 82 1.45 -7.79 15.90
C GLU A 82 0.59 -6.52 15.80
N ILE A 83 0.07 -6.20 14.62
CA ILE A 83 -0.80 -5.04 14.42
C ILE A 83 -2.17 -5.32 15.05
N ALA A 84 -2.57 -4.47 16.00
CA ALA A 84 -3.87 -4.57 16.63
C ALA A 84 -5.00 -4.62 15.58
N PRO A 85 -6.00 -5.51 15.71
CA PRO A 85 -7.07 -5.65 14.71
C PRO A 85 -7.80 -4.34 14.40
N SER A 86 -7.97 -3.46 15.39
CA SER A 86 -8.58 -2.13 15.20
C SER A 86 -7.75 -1.16 14.37
N ARG A 87 -6.43 -1.38 14.24
CA ARG A 87 -5.52 -0.56 13.43
C ARG A 87 -5.25 -1.14 12.06
N ARG A 88 -5.55 -2.42 11.83
CA ARG A 88 -5.27 -3.10 10.56
C ARG A 88 -5.90 -2.38 9.36
N PRO A 89 -7.18 -1.93 9.38
CA PRO A 89 -7.75 -1.17 8.28
C PRO A 89 -6.98 0.12 7.95
N LEU A 90 -6.46 0.82 8.96
CA LEU A 90 -5.67 2.04 8.76
C LEU A 90 -4.34 1.74 8.06
N VAL A 91 -3.70 0.62 8.39
CA VAL A 91 -2.49 0.18 7.72
C VAL A 91 -2.78 -0.22 6.28
N GLU A 92 -3.89 -0.91 6.02
CA GLU A 92 -4.28 -1.25 4.64
C GLU A 92 -4.55 0.00 3.79
N TYR A 93 -5.23 1.01 4.35
CA TYR A 93 -5.37 2.31 3.68
C TYR A 93 -4.01 2.98 3.45
N ALA A 94 -3.12 2.96 4.43
CA ALA A 94 -1.78 3.51 4.27
C ALA A 94 -1.02 2.82 3.14
N ILE A 95 -1.13 1.50 3.00
CA ILE A 95 -0.51 0.77 1.88
C ILE A 95 -1.10 1.23 0.55
N PHE A 96 -2.44 1.26 0.40
CA PHE A 96 -3.07 1.65 -0.88
C PHE A 96 -2.75 3.09 -1.32
N PHE A 97 -2.52 4.01 -0.38
CA PHE A 97 -2.19 5.40 -0.66
C PHE A 97 -0.68 5.70 -0.56
N HIS A 98 0.16 4.70 -0.27
CA HIS A 98 1.60 4.85 -0.14
C HIS A 98 2.22 5.28 -1.47
N ASP A 99 2.77 6.49 -1.52
CA ASP A 99 3.35 7.09 -2.74
C ASP A 99 2.40 7.08 -3.94
N ILE A 100 1.09 7.14 -3.71
CA ILE A 100 0.08 7.20 -4.78
C ILE A 100 0.28 8.45 -5.66
N ILE A 101 0.75 9.56 -5.08
CA ILE A 101 1.31 10.69 -5.82
C ILE A 101 2.82 10.53 -5.93
N TYR A 102 3.33 10.47 -7.16
CA TYR A 102 4.76 10.31 -7.42
C TYR A 102 5.22 11.25 -8.53
N ASP A 103 5.95 12.28 -8.15
CA ASP A 103 6.80 13.06 -9.04
C ASP A 103 8.22 13.05 -8.47
N PRO A 104 9.23 12.47 -9.17
CA PRO A 104 10.61 12.45 -8.72
C PRO A 104 11.23 13.83 -8.43
N ARG A 105 10.62 14.92 -8.93
CA ARG A 105 11.08 16.30 -8.72
C ARG A 105 10.32 17.02 -7.59
N SER A 106 9.21 16.44 -7.12
CA SER A 106 8.40 17.03 -6.08
C SER A 106 8.96 16.73 -4.70
N ARG A 107 8.77 17.69 -3.78
CA ARG A 107 9.10 17.54 -2.36
C ARG A 107 7.87 17.30 -1.49
N THR A 108 6.69 17.24 -2.11
CA THR A 108 5.40 17.17 -1.43
C THR A 108 4.64 15.89 -1.72
N ASN A 109 5.23 14.91 -2.42
CA ASN A 109 4.57 13.64 -2.78
C ASN A 109 3.86 12.97 -1.60
N GLU A 110 4.52 12.89 -0.45
CA GLU A 110 3.94 12.32 0.78
C GLU A 110 2.72 13.14 1.25
N GLU A 111 2.85 14.46 1.34
CA GLU A 111 1.74 15.32 1.78
C GLU A 111 0.56 15.33 0.78
N ASP A 112 0.86 15.25 -0.51
CA ASP A 112 -0.13 15.18 -1.59
C ASP A 112 -0.84 13.82 -1.60
N SER A 113 -0.12 12.72 -1.32
CA SER A 113 -0.69 11.38 -1.13
C SER A 113 -1.63 11.34 0.07
N ALA A 114 -1.20 11.89 1.21
CA ALA A 114 -2.04 12.03 2.39
C ALA A 114 -3.27 12.91 2.13
N LYS A 115 -3.13 13.96 1.32
CA LYS A 115 -4.25 14.82 0.92
C LYS A 115 -5.25 14.06 0.03
N LEU A 116 -4.76 13.23 -0.88
CA LEU A 116 -5.61 12.39 -1.70
C LEU A 116 -6.39 11.37 -0.86
N PHE A 117 -5.74 10.75 0.14
CA PHE A 117 -6.44 9.89 1.10
C PHE A 117 -7.54 10.65 1.87
N ARG A 118 -7.27 11.87 2.33
CA ARG A 118 -8.29 12.70 3.01
C ARG A 118 -9.51 12.99 2.13
N GLN A 119 -9.32 13.13 0.81
CA GLN A 119 -10.43 13.27 -0.12
C GLN A 119 -11.27 11.98 -0.19
N TYR A 120 -10.62 10.82 -0.32
CA TYR A 120 -11.31 9.54 -0.25
C TYR A 120 -12.07 9.38 1.06
N ALA A 121 -11.41 9.63 2.19
CA ALA A 121 -11.99 9.45 3.51
C ALA A 121 -13.22 10.35 3.73
N ALA A 122 -13.21 11.58 3.19
CA ALA A 122 -14.36 12.47 3.22
C ALA A 122 -15.51 11.96 2.35
N GLU A 123 -15.23 11.48 1.13
CA GLU A 123 -16.25 10.90 0.24
C GLU A 123 -16.85 9.61 0.80
N ALA A 124 -16.02 8.75 1.38
CA ALA A 124 -16.41 7.49 1.99
C ALA A 124 -17.00 7.64 3.41
N ALA A 125 -17.09 8.86 3.94
CA ALA A 125 -17.58 9.17 5.28
C ALA A 125 -16.84 8.41 6.40
N LEU A 126 -15.52 8.25 6.26
CA LEU A 126 -14.70 7.65 7.31
C LEU A 126 -14.59 8.58 8.54
N PRO A 127 -14.47 8.02 9.76
CA PRO A 127 -14.25 8.81 10.96
C PRO A 127 -12.98 9.68 10.85
N THR A 128 -13.05 10.92 11.36
CA THR A 128 -11.94 11.90 11.26
C THR A 128 -10.60 11.39 11.79
N GLU A 129 -10.61 10.56 12.84
CA GLU A 129 -9.41 9.94 13.40
C GLU A 129 -8.69 9.04 12.38
N ALA A 130 -9.45 8.27 11.60
CA ALA A 130 -8.90 7.46 10.52
C ALA A 130 -8.31 8.34 9.42
N SER A 131 -9.03 9.40 9.04
CA SER A 131 -8.66 10.34 7.96
C SER A 131 -7.34 11.10 8.19
N GLN A 132 -6.92 11.27 9.45
CA GLN A 132 -5.70 12.02 9.81
C GLN A 132 -4.49 11.13 10.09
N THR A 133 -4.71 9.83 10.26
CA THR A 133 -3.68 8.87 10.69
C THR A 133 -2.84 8.36 9.51
N VAL A 134 -3.47 8.20 8.34
CA VAL A 134 -2.78 7.77 7.13
C VAL A 134 -2.04 8.96 6.50
N ARG A 135 -0.75 8.76 6.24
CA ARG A 135 0.16 9.73 5.61
C ARG A 135 0.94 9.05 4.51
#